data_AF-A0A453IFR7-F1
#
_entry.id   AF-A0A453IFR7-F1
#
_cell.length_a   1.000
_cell.length_b   1.000
_cell.length_c   1.000
_cell.angle_alpha   90.00
_cell.angle_beta   90.00
_cell.angle_gamma   90.00
#
_symmetry.space_group_name_H-M   'P 1'
#
loop_
_entity.id
_entity.type
_entity.pdbx_description
1 polymer ?
#
loop_
_entity_poly.entity_id
_entity_poly.type
_entity_poly.pdbx_seq_one_letter_code
_entity_poly.pdbx_strand_id
1 'polypeptide(L)'
;YAPALRKLRQVAKVHIFVQPTISRVVNRLKYICKKEGFKTSSIALSALADYTECDIRSCLNTLQFLNKKREALNISGFDSQVIGRKDMSKSILDVWKQVLQKKKLKRAEMADCNMSGDKDIGSLFSLISNR
;
A
#
# COMPACT_ATOMS: atom_id res chain seq x y z
N TYR A 1 -2.78 26.37 -4.83
CA TYR A 1 -2.94 26.87 -6.22
C TYR A 1 -1.72 27.73 -6.55
N ALA A 2 -0.95 27.40 -7.60
CA ALA A 2 0.30 28.12 -7.92
C ALA A 2 0.03 29.34 -8.84
N PRO A 3 0.34 30.58 -8.41
CA PRO A 3 0.15 31.78 -9.23
C PRO A 3 1.03 31.81 -10.49
N ALA A 4 2.23 31.23 -10.42
CA ALA A 4 3.21 31.20 -11.52
C ALA A 4 2.68 30.55 -12.81
N LEU A 5 1.71 29.63 -12.72
CA LEU A 5 1.17 28.90 -13.87
C LEU A 5 -0.01 29.63 -14.58
N ARG A 6 -0.39 30.85 -14.15
CA ARG A 6 -1.58 31.55 -14.68
C ARG A 6 -1.53 31.79 -16.19
N LYS A 7 -0.39 32.29 -16.71
CA LYS A 7 -0.21 32.54 -18.15
C LYS A 7 -0.26 31.24 -18.96
N LEU A 8 0.38 30.18 -18.47
CA LEU A 8 0.40 28.87 -19.16
C LEU A 8 -1.00 28.26 -19.27
N ARG A 9 -1.85 28.42 -18.25
CA ARG A 9 -3.24 27.92 -18.27
C ARG A 9 -4.13 28.60 -19.32
N GLN A 10 -3.79 29.81 -19.77
CA GLN A 10 -4.54 30.50 -20.82
C GLN A 10 -4.29 29.91 -22.21
N VAL A 11 -3.14 29.25 -22.41
CA VAL A 11 -2.70 28.74 -23.72
C VAL A 11 -2.57 27.21 -23.78
N ALA A 12 -2.72 26.52 -22.64
CA ALA A 12 -2.55 25.08 -22.54
C ALA A 12 -3.84 24.37 -22.09
N LYS A 13 -4.03 23.14 -22.55
CA LYS A 13 -5.10 22.26 -22.11
C LYS A 13 -4.76 21.63 -20.75
N VAL A 14 -5.50 22.03 -19.71
CA VAL A 14 -5.29 21.54 -18.35
C VAL A 14 -6.05 20.23 -18.14
N HIS A 15 -5.32 19.17 -17.80
CA HIS A 15 -5.91 17.91 -17.35
C HIS A 15 -5.79 17.80 -15.83
N ILE A 16 -6.94 17.78 -15.16
CA ILE A 16 -7.01 17.61 -13.71
C ILE A 16 -7.03 16.11 -13.42
N PHE A 17 -6.07 15.65 -12.63
CA PHE A 17 -6.02 14.29 -12.14
C PHE A 17 -6.57 14.26 -10.71
N VAL A 18 -7.55 13.39 -10.50
CA VAL A 18 -8.10 13.06 -9.19
C VAL A 18 -7.74 11.62 -8.86
N GLN A 19 -7.71 11.29 -7.58
CA GLN A 19 -7.48 9.92 -7.16
C GLN A 19 -8.57 9.02 -7.76
N PRO A 20 -8.19 7.94 -8.48
CA PRO A 20 -9.15 7.05 -9.09
C PRO A 20 -9.89 6.26 -8.01
N THR A 21 -11.14 5.87 -8.30
CA THR A 21 -11.86 4.91 -7.48
C THR A 21 -11.24 3.52 -7.59
N ILE A 22 -11.42 2.70 -6.54
CA ILE A 22 -10.99 1.29 -6.52
C ILE A 22 -11.47 0.55 -7.77
N SER A 23 -12.76 0.71 -8.13
CA SER A 23 -13.36 0.11 -9.32
C SER A 23 -12.63 0.47 -10.61
N ARG A 24 -12.21 1.73 -10.77
CA ARG A 24 -11.49 2.21 -11.96
C ARG A 24 -10.08 1.64 -12.01
N VAL A 25 -9.39 1.57 -10.87
CA VAL A 25 -8.06 0.95 -10.76
C VAL A 25 -8.15 -0.54 -11.08
N VAL A 26 -9.04 -1.29 -10.43
CA VAL A 26 -9.23 -2.73 -10.64
C VAL A 26 -9.54 -3.06 -12.10
N ASN A 27 -10.44 -2.30 -12.74
CA ASN A 27 -10.75 -2.49 -14.16
C ASN A 27 -9.52 -2.28 -15.05
N ARG A 28 -8.70 -1.26 -14.74
CA ARG A 28 -7.48 -0.99 -15.48
C ARG A 28 -6.41 -2.06 -15.25
N LEU A 29 -6.21 -2.50 -14.01
CA LEU A 29 -5.25 -3.56 -13.68
C LEU A 29 -5.66 -4.88 -14.33
N LYS A 30 -6.95 -5.24 -14.32
CA LYS A 30 -7.47 -6.43 -14.99
C LYS A 30 -7.18 -6.42 -16.50
N TYR A 31 -7.34 -5.27 -17.14
CA TYR A 31 -6.97 -5.09 -18.55
C TYR A 31 -5.46 -5.33 -18.78
N ILE A 32 -4.60 -4.76 -17.93
CA ILE A 32 -3.14 -4.90 -18.03
C ILE A 32 -2.73 -6.36 -17.81
N CYS A 33 -3.21 -7.00 -16.74
CA CYS A 33 -2.93 -8.42 -16.45
C CYS A 33 -3.33 -9.32 -17.63
N LYS A 34 -4.50 -9.07 -18.25
CA LYS A 34 -4.94 -9.81 -19.45
C LYS A 34 -4.00 -9.61 -20.64
N LYS A 35 -3.48 -8.40 -20.85
CA LYS A 35 -2.54 -8.07 -21.93
C LYS A 35 -1.15 -8.69 -21.71
N GLU A 36 -0.71 -8.75 -20.47
CA GLU A 36 0.60 -9.30 -20.07
C GLU A 36 0.57 -10.83 -19.85
N GLY A 37 -0.59 -11.49 -19.99
CA GLY A 37 -0.75 -12.93 -19.73
C GLY A 37 -0.64 -13.32 -18.25
N PHE A 38 -0.75 -12.34 -17.34
CA PHE A 38 -0.68 -12.55 -15.90
C PHE A 38 -2.06 -12.94 -15.35
N LYS A 39 -2.17 -14.14 -14.76
CA LYS A 39 -3.45 -14.65 -14.24
C LYS A 39 -3.70 -14.10 -12.84
N THR A 40 -4.78 -13.32 -12.68
CA THR A 40 -5.13 -12.67 -11.41
C THR A 40 -6.63 -12.71 -11.16
N SER A 41 -7.04 -12.93 -9.90
CA SER A 41 -8.45 -12.82 -9.48
C SER A 41 -8.86 -11.36 -9.30
N SER A 42 -10.13 -11.03 -9.61
CA SER A 42 -10.67 -9.69 -9.38
C SER A 42 -10.66 -9.31 -7.90
N ILE A 43 -10.84 -10.29 -7.00
CA ILE A 43 -10.85 -10.08 -5.55
C ILE A 43 -9.44 -9.68 -5.08
N ALA A 44 -8.42 -10.35 -5.61
CA ALA A 44 -7.02 -10.04 -5.29
C ALA A 44 -6.60 -8.66 -5.82
N LEU A 45 -7.10 -8.24 -6.99
CA LEU A 45 -6.86 -6.91 -7.53
C LEU A 45 -7.56 -5.81 -6.70
N SER A 46 -8.78 -6.08 -6.20
CA SER A 46 -9.45 -5.15 -5.28
C SER A 46 -8.68 -5.01 -3.98
N ALA A 47 -8.26 -6.13 -3.37
CA ALA A 47 -7.45 -6.11 -2.16
C ALA A 47 -6.12 -5.36 -2.36
N LEU A 48 -5.47 -5.52 -3.52
CA LEU A 48 -4.27 -4.76 -3.87
C LEU A 48 -4.55 -3.26 -3.97
N ALA A 49 -5.61 -2.87 -4.66
CA ALA A 49 -5.98 -1.46 -4.82
C ALA A 49 -6.36 -0.80 -3.49
N ASP A 50 -7.02 -1.54 -2.59
CA ASP A 50 -7.32 -1.08 -1.24
C ASP A 50 -6.04 -0.94 -0.41
N TYR A 51 -5.15 -1.93 -0.49
CA TYR A 51 -3.87 -1.93 0.24
C TYR A 51 -2.96 -0.77 -0.17
N THR A 52 -2.94 -0.40 -1.45
CA THR A 52 -2.11 0.70 -1.96
C THR A 52 -2.86 2.03 -2.00
N GLU A 53 -4.03 2.15 -1.36
CA GLU A 53 -4.85 3.38 -1.36
C GLU A 53 -5.09 3.92 -2.79
N CYS A 54 -5.35 3.04 -3.75
CA CYS A 54 -5.53 3.36 -5.16
C CYS A 54 -4.33 4.05 -5.85
N ASP A 55 -3.12 3.95 -5.29
CA ASP A 55 -1.88 4.34 -5.97
C ASP A 55 -1.59 3.40 -7.15
N ILE A 56 -1.72 3.94 -8.36
CA ILE A 56 -1.53 3.22 -9.61
C ILE A 56 -0.09 2.68 -9.74
N ARG A 57 0.91 3.45 -9.33
CA ARG A 57 2.32 3.06 -9.48
C ARG A 57 2.63 1.89 -8.55
N SER A 58 2.19 1.98 -7.30
CA SER A 58 2.37 0.92 -6.30
C SER A 58 1.66 -0.38 -6.71
N CYS A 59 0.44 -0.29 -7.24
CA CYS A 59 -0.27 -1.42 -7.84
C CYS A 59 0.54 -2.09 -8.96
N LEU A 60 1.02 -1.30 -9.93
CA LEU A 60 1.76 -1.84 -11.09
C LEU A 60 3.10 -2.46 -10.71
N ASN A 61 3.86 -1.80 -9.83
CA ASN A 61 5.14 -2.32 -9.35
C ASN A 61 4.97 -3.68 -8.66
N THR A 62 3.92 -3.81 -7.85
CA THR A 62 3.58 -5.07 -7.20
C THR A 62 3.27 -6.16 -8.22
N LEU A 63 2.41 -5.87 -9.20
CA LEU A 63 2.08 -6.83 -10.26
C LEU A 63 3.32 -7.24 -11.06
N GLN A 64 4.18 -6.28 -11.40
CA GLN A 64 5.42 -6.54 -12.13
C GLN A 64 6.38 -7.42 -11.34
N PHE A 65 6.53 -7.16 -10.04
CA PHE A 65 7.35 -7.96 -9.14
C PHE A 65 6.86 -9.42 -9.06
N LEU A 66 5.56 -9.61 -8.86
CA LEU A 66 4.95 -10.94 -8.78
C LEU A 66 5.07 -11.70 -10.10
N ASN A 67 4.81 -11.02 -11.23
CA ASN A 67 4.94 -11.63 -12.54
C ASN A 67 6.39 -12.07 -12.83
N LYS A 68 7.40 -11.24 -12.45
CA LYS A 68 8.82 -11.57 -12.61
C LYS A 68 9.24 -12.77 -11.75
N LYS A 69 8.67 -12.90 -10.55
CA LYS A 69 8.88 -14.04 -9.66
C LYS A 69 8.06 -15.29 -10.03
N ARG A 70 7.16 -15.19 -11.02
CA ARG A 70 6.18 -16.25 -11.36
C ARG A 70 5.28 -16.63 -10.18
N GLU A 71 5.04 -15.69 -9.27
CA GLU A 71 4.14 -15.88 -8.13
C GLU A 71 2.72 -15.43 -8.49
N ALA A 72 1.73 -16.17 -7.99
CA ALA A 72 0.33 -15.76 -8.09
C ALA A 72 0.02 -14.68 -7.05
N LEU A 73 -0.91 -13.79 -7.39
CA LEU A 73 -1.48 -12.83 -6.46
C LEU A 73 -2.38 -13.56 -5.45
N ASN A 74 -1.87 -13.76 -4.22
CA ASN A 74 -2.59 -14.43 -3.14
C ASN A 74 -2.96 -13.43 -2.03
N ILE A 75 -4.23 -13.44 -1.61
CA ILE A 75 -4.76 -12.52 -0.58
C ILE A 75 -4.13 -12.80 0.79
N SER A 76 -3.85 -14.06 1.11
CA SER A 76 -3.13 -14.46 2.32
C SER A 76 -1.65 -14.11 2.31
N GLY A 77 -1.11 -13.72 1.15
CA GLY A 77 0.30 -13.45 0.94
C GLY A 77 0.70 -12.00 1.20
N PHE A 78 -0.22 -11.04 1.36
CA PHE A 78 0.15 -9.61 1.42
C PHE A 78 1.10 -9.25 2.58
N ASP A 79 1.08 -10.00 3.69
CA ASP A 79 2.01 -9.79 4.80
C ASP A 79 3.38 -10.48 4.64
N SER A 80 3.45 -11.52 3.80
CA SER A 80 4.65 -12.34 3.58
C SER A 80 5.37 -11.97 2.27
N GLN A 81 4.59 -11.71 1.22
CA GLN A 81 5.05 -11.11 -0.02
C GLN A 81 5.36 -9.64 0.31
N VAL A 82 6.58 -9.21 0.02
CA VAL A 82 7.08 -7.84 0.22
C VAL A 82 6.36 -6.88 -0.73
N ILE A 83 5.06 -6.71 -0.53
CA ILE A 83 4.15 -5.91 -1.33
C ILE A 83 3.97 -4.60 -0.59
N GLY A 84 4.41 -3.49 -1.19
CA GLY A 84 4.02 -2.14 -0.78
C GLY A 84 4.39 -1.65 0.63
N ARG A 85 5.02 -2.46 1.50
CA ARG A 85 5.39 -2.03 2.88
C ARG A 85 6.30 -0.80 2.91
N LYS A 86 7.07 -0.53 1.85
CA LYS A 86 7.97 0.63 1.77
C LYS A 86 7.24 1.95 1.52
N ASP A 87 6.16 1.93 0.76
CA ASP A 87 5.50 3.14 0.23
C ASP A 87 4.19 3.44 0.95
N MET A 88 3.95 2.85 2.13
CA MET A 88 2.78 3.19 2.95
C MET A 88 2.87 4.64 3.45
N SER A 89 2.01 5.51 2.92
CA SER A 89 1.82 6.88 3.40
C SER A 89 0.92 6.92 4.64
N LYS A 90 1.36 6.31 5.76
CA LYS A 90 0.67 6.55 7.04
C LYS A 90 0.93 7.99 7.48
N SER A 91 -0.13 8.76 7.72
CA SER A 91 0.01 10.09 8.33
C SER A 91 0.69 9.94 9.69
N ILE A 92 1.59 10.85 10.03
CA ILE A 92 2.24 10.86 11.37
C ILE A 92 1.21 10.91 12.50
N LEU A 93 0.07 11.56 12.25
CA LEU A 93 -1.06 11.61 13.19
C LEU A 93 -1.72 10.24 13.36
N ASP A 94 -1.83 9.46 12.30
CA ASP A 94 -2.41 8.11 12.36
C ASP A 94 -1.45 7.13 13.03
N VAL A 95 -0.14 7.31 12.82
CA VAL A 95 0.90 6.59 13.57
C VAL A 95 0.83 6.93 15.05
N TRP A 96 0.73 8.22 15.40
CA TRP A 96 0.60 8.65 16.79
C TRP A 96 -0.67 8.11 17.45
N LYS A 97 -1.81 8.12 16.75
CA LYS A 97 -3.04 7.48 17.24
C LYS A 97 -2.83 5.98 17.47
N GLN A 98 -2.20 5.26 16.54
CA GLN A 98 -1.92 3.83 16.71
C GLN A 98 -1.01 3.53 17.91
N VAL A 99 0.02 4.36 18.13
CA VAL A 99 0.99 4.18 19.23
C VAL A 99 0.39 4.58 20.58
N LEU A 100 -0.31 5.70 20.63
CA LEU A 100 -0.79 6.30 21.88
C LEU A 100 -2.19 5.80 22.28
N GLN A 101 -3.00 5.33 21.34
CA GLN A 101 -4.27 4.67 21.60
C GLN A 101 -4.04 3.15 21.59
N LYS A 102 -3.38 2.62 22.62
CA LYS A 102 -3.32 1.17 22.85
C LYS A 102 -4.74 0.60 22.81
N LYS A 103 -5.05 -0.16 21.75
CA LYS A 103 -6.25 -1.01 21.70
C LYS A 103 -6.20 -1.92 22.93
N LYS A 104 -7.20 -1.88 23.81
CA LYS A 104 -7.46 -2.98 24.74
C LYS A 104 -7.67 -4.22 23.88
N LEU A 105 -6.65 -5.07 23.75
CA LEU A 105 -6.78 -6.38 23.13
C LEU A 105 -7.76 -7.16 24.00
N LYS A 106 -9.02 -7.28 23.57
CA LYS A 106 -9.89 -8.36 24.04
C LYS A 106 -9.24 -9.65 23.54
N ARG A 107 -8.65 -10.40 24.47
CA ARG A 107 -8.23 -11.78 24.25
C ARG A 107 -9.46 -12.60 23.86
N ALA A 108 -9.48 -13.10 22.64
CA ALA A 108 -10.19 -14.31 22.27
C ALA A 108 -9.25 -15.08 21.34
N GLU A 109 -8.92 -16.28 21.78
CA GLU A 109 -7.88 -17.17 21.25
C GLU A 109 -8.15 -17.57 19.79
N MET A 110 -7.08 -17.74 19.00
CA MET A 110 -6.80 -18.97 18.26
C MET A 110 -5.50 -18.87 17.43
N ALA A 111 -4.49 -19.59 17.92
CA ALA A 111 -3.46 -20.38 17.24
C ALA A 111 -2.53 -19.78 16.15
N ASP A 112 -1.26 -19.64 16.56
CA ASP A 112 -0.02 -20.09 15.89
C ASP A 112 0.33 -19.65 14.46
N CYS A 113 1.34 -18.78 14.34
CA CYS A 113 2.59 -19.12 13.65
C CYS A 113 3.71 -18.12 14.02
N ASN A 114 4.85 -18.68 14.43
CA ASN A 114 6.10 -18.00 14.75
C ASN A 114 6.55 -16.99 13.68
N MET A 115 6.83 -15.76 14.09
CA MET A 115 7.75 -14.87 13.38
C MET A 115 8.82 -14.39 14.35
N SER A 116 9.98 -15.06 14.28
CA SER A 116 11.23 -14.59 14.86
C SER A 116 11.72 -13.38 14.06
N GLY A 117 12.02 -12.28 14.76
CA GLY A 117 12.73 -11.14 14.20
C GLY A 117 12.06 -9.78 14.41
N ASP A 118 11.51 -9.51 15.59
CA ASP A 118 11.26 -8.12 16.00
C ASP A 118 12.49 -7.66 16.81
N LYS A 119 13.35 -6.86 16.19
CA LYS A 119 14.35 -6.11 16.95
C LYS A 119 13.59 -5.00 17.66
N ASP A 120 13.32 -5.27 18.94
CA ASP A 120 12.62 -4.43 19.89
C ASP A 120 12.86 -2.93 19.66
N ILE A 121 11.81 -2.23 19.24
CA ILE A 121 11.68 -0.76 19.33
C ILE A 121 11.93 -0.29 20.78
N GLY A 122 11.78 -1.17 21.77
CA GLY A 122 12.17 -0.94 23.16
C GLY A 122 13.67 -0.62 23.35
N SER A 123 14.55 -1.15 22.51
CA SER A 123 15.99 -0.85 22.59
C SER A 123 16.35 0.56 22.09
N LEU A 124 15.47 1.24 21.35
CA LEU A 124 15.71 2.62 20.92
C LEU A 124 15.44 3.63 22.05
N PHE A 125 14.52 3.31 22.96
CA PHE A 125 14.22 4.18 24.10
C PHE A 125 15.36 4.23 25.12
N SER A 126 16.14 3.17 25.29
CA SER A 126 17.31 3.17 26.17
C SER A 126 18.46 4.06 25.67
N LEU A 127 18.56 4.28 24.35
CA LEU A 127 19.57 5.15 23.74
C LEU A 127 19.20 6.64 23.77
N ILE A 128 17.90 6.95 23.76
CA ILE A 128 17.42 8.34 23.83
C ILE A 128 17.36 8.84 25.28
N SER A 129 17.19 7.94 26.26
CA SER A 129 17.04 8.31 27.67
C SER A 129 18.35 8.61 28.41
N ASN A 130 19.51 8.57 27.74
CA ASN A 130 20.78 8.99 28.32
C ASN A 130 21.37 10.18 27.54
N ARG A 131 20.79 11.37 27.77
CA ARG A 131 21.49 12.66 27.70
C ARG A 131 20.80 13.67 28.59
#